data_AF-A0A957I073-F1
#
_entry.id   AF-A0A957I073-F1
#
_cell.length_a   1.000
_cell.length_b   1.000
_cell.length_c   1.000
_cell.angle_alpha   90.00
_cell.angle_beta   90.00
_cell.angle_gamma   90.00
#
_symmetry.space_group_name_H-M   'P 1'
#
loop_
_entity.id
_entity.type
_entity.pdbx_description
1 polymer ?
#
loop_
_entity_poly.entity_id
_entity_poly.type
_entity_poly.pdbx_seq_one_letter_code
_entity_poly.pdbx_strand_id
1 'polypeptide(L)'
;MVYVDKQSSASVQAEVQALRQCLRRCGSWPEAADHFVALMPGGHWHAPKPNDDDFQLLPQVVKDATDGKDIGAQYPAFLQKLFAHTTLRQAFIEAMLKVGE
;
A
#
# COMPACT_ATOMS: atom_id res chain seq x y z
N MET A 1 -25.65 18.62 -6.01
CA MET A 1 -25.28 17.38 -5.28
C MET A 1 -23.99 16.87 -5.89
N VAL A 2 -22.85 17.23 -5.30
CA VAL A 2 -21.53 16.72 -5.73
C VAL A 2 -20.95 16.12 -4.47
N TYR A 3 -20.91 14.79 -4.40
CA TYR A 3 -20.24 14.05 -3.34
C TYR A 3 -18.74 14.33 -3.49
N VAL A 4 -18.26 15.39 -2.85
CA VAL A 4 -16.85 15.53 -2.54
C VAL A 4 -16.63 14.55 -1.41
N ASP A 5 -16.24 13.33 -1.76
CA ASP A 5 -15.72 12.37 -0.81
C ASP A 5 -14.50 13.02 -0.14
N LYS A 6 -14.76 13.72 0.96
CA LYS A 6 -13.76 13.98 1.99
C LYS A 6 -13.46 12.63 2.62
N GLN A 7 -12.80 11.72 1.90
CA GLN A 7 -11.96 10.74 2.53
C GLN A 7 -10.91 11.54 3.30
N SER A 8 -11.19 11.75 4.58
CA SER A 8 -10.35 12.47 5.52
C SER A 8 -8.90 12.10 5.26
N SER A 9 -8.07 13.06 4.88
CA SER A 9 -6.63 12.84 4.69
C SER A 9 -5.96 12.22 5.93
N ALA A 10 -6.59 12.38 7.10
CA ALA A 10 -6.25 11.69 8.35
C ALA A 10 -6.44 10.15 8.30
N SER A 11 -7.49 9.65 7.65
CA SER A 11 -7.76 8.21 7.50
C SER A 11 -6.75 7.55 6.56
N VAL A 12 -6.44 8.20 5.43
CA VAL A 12 -5.45 7.69 4.46
C VAL A 12 -4.06 7.62 5.09
N GLN A 13 -3.66 8.63 5.86
CA GLN A 13 -2.39 8.60 6.60
C GLN A 13 -2.35 7.49 7.65
N ALA A 14 -3.44 7.30 8.42
CA ALA A 14 -3.52 6.22 9.41
C ALA A 14 -3.39 4.83 8.74
N GLU A 15 -4.04 4.62 7.60
CA GLU A 15 -3.94 3.37 6.83
C GLU A 15 -2.55 3.14 6.27
N VAL A 16 -1.85 4.17 5.78
CA VAL A 16 -0.45 4.01 5.36
C VAL A 16 0.47 3.75 6.54
N GLN A 17 0.26 4.40 7.69
CA GLN A 17 1.06 4.13 8.88
C GLN A 17 0.86 2.68 9.36
N ALA A 18 -0.37 2.15 9.31
CA ALA A 18 -0.65 0.75 9.60
C ALA A 18 0.06 -0.20 8.62
N LEU A 19 -0.02 0.09 7.31
CA LEU A 19 0.71 -0.64 6.27
C LEU A 19 2.23 -0.63 6.54
N ARG A 20 2.78 0.53 6.86
CA ARG A 20 4.21 0.72 7.19
C ARG A 20 4.61 -0.13 8.39
N GLN A 21 3.83 -0.12 9.47
CA GLN A 21 4.11 -0.95 10.64
C GLN A 21 4.06 -2.44 10.30
N CYS A 22 3.08 -2.87 9.51
CA CYS A 22 2.93 -4.27 9.11
C CYS A 22 4.14 -4.74 8.28
N LEU A 23 4.50 -3.98 7.24
CA LEU A 23 5.65 -4.29 6.37
C LEU A 23 6.99 -4.18 7.11
N ARG A 24 7.16 -3.21 8.02
CA ARG A 24 8.37 -3.12 8.86
C ARG A 24 8.51 -4.32 9.78
N ARG A 25 7.40 -4.84 10.32
CA ARG A 25 7.42 -6.03 11.17
C ARG A 25 7.88 -7.27 10.39
N CYS A 26 7.51 -7.34 9.11
CA CYS A 26 7.94 -8.42 8.21
C CYS A 26 9.33 -8.19 7.61
N GLY A 27 9.99 -7.04 7.82
CA GLY A 27 11.29 -6.73 7.20
C GLY A 27 11.22 -6.35 5.71
N SER A 28 10.01 -6.13 5.20
CA SER A 28 9.72 -5.94 3.77
C SER A 28 9.40 -4.49 3.40
N TRP A 29 9.59 -3.58 4.35
CA TRP A 29 9.39 -2.15 4.13
C TRP A 29 10.64 -1.53 3.48
N PRO A 30 10.53 -1.06 2.23
CA PRO A 30 11.65 -0.39 1.58
C PRO A 30 11.92 0.97 2.21
N GLU A 31 13.19 1.33 2.38
CA GLU A 31 13.59 2.69 2.82
C GLU A 31 13.02 3.77 1.89
N ALA A 32 12.93 3.47 0.58
CA ALA A 32 12.32 4.37 -0.39
C ALA A 32 10.84 4.67 -0.06
N ALA A 33 10.07 3.70 0.47
CA ALA A 33 8.69 3.93 0.89
C ALA A 33 8.58 4.95 2.02
N ASP A 34 9.58 5.06 2.89
CA ASP A 34 9.58 6.07 3.95
C ASP A 34 9.56 7.49 3.38
N HIS A 35 10.36 7.72 2.34
CA HIS A 35 10.36 8.97 1.58
C HIS A 35 9.00 9.22 0.91
N PHE A 36 8.39 8.19 0.32
CA PHE A 36 7.05 8.31 -0.27
C PHE A 36 5.97 8.68 0.78
N VAL A 37 6.03 8.10 1.98
CA VAL A 37 5.12 8.42 3.08
C VAL A 37 5.32 9.84 3.58
N ALA A 38 6.57 10.30 3.68
CA ALA A 38 6.90 11.67 4.09
C ALA A 38 6.43 12.73 3.08
N LEU A 39 6.36 12.38 1.78
CA LEU A 39 5.89 13.25 0.70
C LEU A 39 4.36 13.22 0.49
N MET A 40 3.66 12.30 1.17
CA MET A 40 2.22 12.11 1.07
C MET A 40 1.33 13.27 1.57
N PRO A 41 1.69 14.12 2.56
CA PRO A 41 0.79 15.18 3.01
C PRO A 41 0.57 16.31 1.98
N GLY A 42 1.27 16.30 0.83
CA GLY A 42 1.25 17.41 -0.13
C GLY A 42 0.66 17.13 -1.51
N GLY A 43 0.40 15.88 -1.91
CA GLY A 43 0.09 15.59 -3.32
C GLY A 43 -0.88 14.43 -3.54
N HIS A 44 -1.89 14.66 -4.39
CA HIS A 44 -2.62 13.57 -5.05
C HIS A 44 -1.61 12.77 -5.89
N TRP A 45 -1.19 11.62 -5.39
CA TRP A 45 -0.36 10.69 -6.15
C TRP A 45 -1.20 10.12 -7.30
N HIS A 46 -0.91 10.55 -8.52
CA HIS A 46 -1.66 10.14 -9.70
C HIS A 46 -1.08 8.83 -10.26
N ALA A 47 -1.40 7.71 -9.62
CA ALA A 47 -1.12 6.40 -10.19
C ALA A 47 -2.27 5.95 -11.11
N PRO A 48 -1.98 5.19 -12.18
CA PRO A 48 -3.03 4.55 -12.98
C PRO A 48 -3.95 3.72 -12.08
N LYS A 49 -5.23 3.63 -12.45
CA LYS A 49 -6.21 2.81 -11.71
C LYS A 49 -5.70 1.38 -11.57
N PRO A 50 -5.95 0.73 -10.42
CA PRO A 50 -5.61 -0.67 -10.26
C PRO A 50 -6.40 -1.47 -11.29
N ASN A 51 -5.72 -2.37 -11.98
CA ASN A 51 -6.30 -3.31 -12.93
C ASN A 51 -6.36 -4.70 -12.32
N ASP A 52 -7.12 -5.61 -12.95
CA ASP A 52 -7.32 -6.98 -12.45
C ASP A 52 -5.99 -7.69 -12.15
N ASP A 53 -4.99 -7.47 -13.01
CA ASP A 53 -3.61 -7.97 -12.85
C ASP A 53 -2.97 -7.57 -11.50
N ASP A 54 -3.21 -6.35 -11.00
CA ASP A 54 -2.70 -5.94 -9.68
C ASP A 54 -3.34 -6.77 -8.57
N PHE A 55 -4.64 -7.04 -8.67
CA PHE A 55 -5.34 -7.89 -7.70
C PHE A 55 -4.90 -9.36 -7.79
N GLN A 56 -4.52 -9.82 -8.98
CA GLN A 56 -3.92 -11.16 -9.17
C GLN A 56 -2.50 -11.25 -8.58
N LEU A 57 -1.73 -10.16 -8.64
CA LEU A 57 -0.39 -10.07 -8.04
C LEU A 57 -0.45 -9.94 -6.51
N LEU A 58 -1.53 -9.39 -5.98
CA LEU A 58 -1.73 -9.15 -4.55
C LEU A 58 -1.33 -10.33 -3.63
N PRO A 59 -1.81 -11.59 -3.82
CA PRO A 59 -1.38 -12.72 -3.01
C PRO A 59 0.13 -13.03 -3.12
N GLN A 60 0.72 -12.85 -4.31
CA GLN A 60 2.15 -13.06 -4.51
C GLN A 60 2.97 -11.98 -3.80
N VAL A 61 2.57 -10.71 -3.95
CA VAL A 61 3.19 -9.56 -3.29
C VAL A 61 3.10 -9.70 -1.76
N VAL A 62 1.95 -10.13 -1.23
CA VAL A 62 1.78 -10.39 0.21
C VAL A 62 2.69 -11.52 0.66
N LYS A 63 2.78 -12.62 -0.09
CA LYS A 63 3.66 -13.73 0.23
C LYS A 63 5.13 -13.28 0.28
N ASP A 64 5.58 -12.55 -0.73
CA ASP A 64 6.92 -11.97 -0.76
C ASP A 64 7.12 -11.00 0.43
N ALA A 65 6.11 -10.20 0.76
CA ALA A 65 6.15 -9.31 1.92
C ALA A 65 6.26 -10.08 3.24
N THR A 66 5.59 -11.21 3.39
CA THR A 66 5.71 -12.04 4.59
C THR A 66 7.01 -12.83 4.65
N ASP A 67 7.64 -13.08 3.50
CA ASP A 67 8.94 -13.75 3.36
C ASP A 67 10.14 -12.82 3.64
N GLY A 68 9.88 -11.54 3.94
CA GLY A 68 10.95 -10.55 4.19
C GLY A 68 11.54 -9.94 2.92
N LYS A 69 10.88 -10.10 1.78
CA LYS A 69 11.35 -9.55 0.51
C LYS A 69 10.94 -8.10 0.36
N ASP A 70 11.87 -7.31 -0.17
CA ASP A 70 11.63 -5.90 -0.43
C ASP A 70 10.63 -5.70 -1.59
N ILE A 71 9.44 -5.22 -1.23
CA ILE A 71 8.33 -5.03 -2.16
C ILE A 71 8.53 -3.81 -3.05
N GLY A 72 9.26 -2.80 -2.57
CA GLY A 72 9.55 -1.61 -3.37
C GLY A 72 10.56 -1.88 -4.47
N ALA A 73 11.50 -2.80 -4.23
CA ALA A 73 12.48 -3.24 -5.21
C ALA A 73 11.86 -4.22 -6.21
N GLN A 74 11.05 -5.18 -5.76
CA GLN A 74 10.46 -6.18 -6.66
C GLN A 74 9.23 -5.67 -7.41
N TYR A 75 8.41 -4.84 -6.77
CA TYR A 75 7.14 -4.39 -7.32
C TYR A 75 6.95 -2.86 -7.17
N PRO A 76 7.86 -2.03 -7.74
CA PRO A 76 7.82 -0.57 -7.58
C PRO A 76 6.52 0.05 -8.12
N ALA A 77 5.99 -0.46 -9.24
CA ALA A 77 4.75 0.02 -9.83
C ALA A 77 3.51 -0.35 -8.98
N PHE A 78 3.51 -1.55 -8.40
CA PHE A 78 2.45 -2.00 -7.50
C PHE A 78 2.44 -1.16 -6.22
N LEU A 79 3.62 -0.92 -5.64
CA LEU A 79 3.78 -0.09 -4.44
C LEU A 79 3.24 1.33 -4.66
N GLN A 80 3.50 1.94 -5.83
CA GLN A 80 2.92 3.25 -6.17
C GLN A 80 1.38 3.21 -6.22
N LYS A 81 0.79 2.18 -6.84
CA LYS A 81 -0.67 2.00 -6.87
C LYS A 81 -1.24 1.75 -5.47
N LEU A 82 -0.52 1.04 -4.61
CA LEU A 82 -0.88 0.78 -3.21
C LEU A 82 -0.95 2.08 -2.39
N PHE A 83 -0.04 3.03 -2.66
CA PHE A 83 -0.08 4.35 -2.05
C PHE A 83 -1.15 5.26 -2.66
N ALA A 84 -1.44 5.15 -3.95
CA ALA A 84 -2.43 5.99 -4.62
C ALA A 84 -3.88 5.53 -4.41
N HIS A 85 -4.14 4.23 -4.26
CA HIS A 85 -5.48 3.66 -4.25
C HIS A 85 -5.81 2.95 -2.93
N THR A 86 -6.76 3.50 -2.20
CA THR A 86 -7.23 2.96 -0.90
C THR A 86 -7.76 1.53 -1.02
N THR A 87 -8.52 1.20 -2.07
CA THR A 87 -9.09 -0.14 -2.27
C THR A 87 -8.01 -1.22 -2.37
N LEU A 88 -6.95 -0.98 -3.14
CA LEU A 88 -5.85 -1.92 -3.28
C LEU A 88 -5.08 -2.07 -1.96
N ARG A 89 -4.91 -0.96 -1.24
CA ARG A 89 -4.26 -0.95 0.08
C ARG A 89 -5.02 -1.75 1.12
N GLN A 90 -6.34 -1.57 1.22
CA GLN A 90 -7.17 -2.31 2.15
C GLN A 90 -7.16 -3.80 1.83
N ALA A 91 -7.28 -4.17 0.55
CA ALA A 91 -7.16 -5.56 0.13
C ALA A 91 -5.80 -6.18 0.50
N PHE A 92 -4.71 -5.42 0.34
CA PHE A 92 -3.37 -5.85 0.74
C PHE A 92 -3.24 -6.04 2.26
N ILE A 93 -3.72 -5.08 3.05
CA ILE A 93 -3.69 -5.18 4.53
C ILE A 93 -4.52 -6.37 4.99
N GLU A 94 -5.72 -6.57 4.44
CA GLU A 94 -6.57 -7.71 4.77
C GLU A 94 -5.89 -9.04 4.41
N ALA A 95 -5.26 -9.12 3.24
CA ALA A 95 -4.50 -10.30 2.83
C ALA A 95 -3.29 -10.56 3.76
N MET A 96 -2.56 -9.52 4.17
CA MET A 96 -1.46 -9.65 5.14
C MET A 96 -1.97 -10.15 6.51
N LEU A 97 -3.12 -9.67 6.97
CA LEU A 97 -3.73 -10.14 8.22
C LEU A 97 -4.13 -11.62 8.13
N LYS A 98 -4.69 -12.05 6.99
CA LYS A 98 -5.07 -13.45 6.74
C LYS A 98 -3.87 -14.42 6.67
N VAL A 99 -2.69 -13.96 6.24
CA VAL A 99 -1.48 -14.81 6.16
C VAL A 99 -0.82 -15.01 7.53
N GLY A 100 -1.16 -14.18 8.52
CA GLY A 100 -0.66 -14.30 9.90
C GLY A 100 -1.54 -15.11 10.85
N GLU A 101 -2.66 -15.69 10.38
CA GLU A 101 -3.52 -16.64 11.11
C GLU A 101 -3.04 -18.09 10.97
#